data_AF-A0A441I2L7-F1
#
_entry.id   AF-A0A441I2L7-F1
#
_cell.length_a   1.000
_cell.length_b   1.000
_cell.length_c   1.000
_cell.angle_alpha   90.00
_cell.angle_beta   90.00
_cell.angle_gamma   90.00
#
_symmetry.space_group_name_H-M   'P 1'
#
loop_
_entity.id
_entity.type
_entity.pdbx_description
1 polymer ?
#
loop_
_entity_poly.entity_id
_entity_poly.type
_entity_poly.pdbx_seq_one_letter_code
_entity_poly.pdbx_strand_id
1 'polypeptide(L)'
;MTSFCLTGCATNNFRLEQAYSDKARAEAAETALAVAEKRVQEARRMPVYPDYCKQTHRSGVKLNDRLDVANEKGDIALGAANDQILWCATWYAKNYDAREPKP
;
A
#
# COMPACT_ATOMS: atom_id res chain seq x y z
N MET A 1 -14.88 -33.67 65.93
CA MET A 1 -14.53 -32.36 65.34
C MET A 1 -13.78 -32.60 64.04
N THR A 2 -14.48 -32.46 62.93
CA THR A 2 -13.95 -32.60 61.57
C THR A 2 -13.09 -31.38 61.25
N SER A 3 -11.77 -31.59 61.15
CA SER A 3 -10.83 -30.55 60.76
C SER A 3 -10.90 -30.37 59.24
N PHE A 4 -11.54 -29.29 58.78
CA PHE A 4 -11.50 -28.87 57.38
C PHE A 4 -10.16 -28.18 57.14
N CYS A 5 -9.18 -28.93 56.63
CA CYS A 5 -7.99 -28.31 56.04
C CYS A 5 -8.43 -27.60 54.76
N LEU A 6 -8.60 -26.28 54.83
CA LEU A 6 -8.57 -25.42 53.66
C LEU A 6 -7.17 -25.58 53.04
N THR A 7 -7.02 -26.52 52.11
CA THR A 7 -5.91 -26.52 51.17
C THR A 7 -6.06 -25.27 50.32
N GLY A 8 -5.57 -24.14 50.83
CA GLY A 8 -5.35 -22.96 50.02
C GLY A 8 -4.55 -23.41 48.80
N CYS A 9 -5.01 -23.08 47.60
CA CYS A 9 -4.32 -23.41 46.37
C CYS A 9 -2.86 -22.96 46.50
N ALA A 10 -1.94 -23.90 46.74
CA ALA A 10 -0.52 -23.59 46.70
C ALA A 10 -0.24 -23.21 45.25
N THR A 11 -0.07 -21.91 45.00
CA THR A 11 0.26 -21.41 43.66
C THR A 11 1.55 -22.10 43.24
N ASN A 12 1.47 -22.86 42.15
CA ASN A 12 2.63 -23.52 41.60
C ASN A 12 3.52 -22.45 40.94
N ASN A 13 4.52 -21.97 41.68
CA ASN A 13 5.39 -20.87 41.24
C ASN A 13 6.06 -21.16 39.89
N PHE A 14 6.40 -22.42 39.59
CA PHE A 14 6.95 -22.81 38.29
C PHE A 14 5.96 -22.55 37.14
N ARG A 15 4.68 -22.93 37.31
CA ARG A 15 3.64 -22.65 36.31
C ARG A 15 3.31 -21.17 36.19
N LEU A 16 3.41 -20.43 37.30
CA LEU A 16 3.21 -18.99 37.31
C LEU A 16 4.32 -18.27 36.56
N GLU A 17 5.58 -18.63 36.79
CA GLU A 17 6.74 -18.10 36.04
C GLU A 17 6.66 -18.45 34.56
N GLN A 18 6.23 -19.67 34.22
CA GLN A 18 5.98 -20.06 32.83
C GLN A 18 4.92 -19.18 32.17
N ALA A 19 3.79 -18.92 32.85
CA ALA A 19 2.73 -18.05 32.34
C ALA A 19 3.22 -16.60 32.14
N TYR A 20 4.06 -16.07 33.03
CA TYR A 20 4.68 -14.76 32.85
C TYR A 20 5.64 -14.72 31.65
N SER A 21 6.46 -15.77 31.46
CA SER A 21 7.33 -15.90 30.28
C SER A 21 6.53 -15.98 28.98
N ASP A 22 5.46 -16.78 28.96
CA ASP A 22 4.61 -16.92 27.78
C ASP A 22 3.88 -15.60 27.45
N LYS A 23 3.40 -14.88 28.46
CA LYS A 23 2.85 -13.53 28.29
C LYS A 23 3.88 -12.56 27.71
N ALA A 24 5.10 -12.53 28.25
CA ALA A 24 6.16 -11.66 27.73
C ALA A 24 6.53 -11.98 26.27
N ARG A 25 6.53 -13.27 25.90
CA ARG A 25 6.72 -13.70 24.50
C ARG A 25 5.57 -13.27 23.61
N ALA A 26 4.33 -13.35 24.08
CA ALA A 26 3.15 -12.90 23.34
C ALA A 26 3.18 -11.38 23.10
N GLU A 27 3.48 -10.58 24.12
CA GLU A 27 3.63 -9.11 23.99
C GLU A 27 4.75 -8.72 23.00
N ALA A 28 5.87 -9.45 23.04
CA ALA A 28 6.96 -9.26 22.08
C ALA A 28 6.53 -9.64 20.64
N ALA A 29 5.76 -10.72 20.48
CA ALA A 29 5.23 -11.14 19.19
C ALA A 29 4.20 -10.14 18.63
N GLU A 30 3.30 -9.61 19.47
CA GLU A 30 2.34 -8.56 19.08
C GLU A 30 3.06 -7.30 18.59
N THR A 31 4.11 -6.88 19.31
CA THR A 31 4.93 -5.73 18.91
C THR A 31 5.62 -5.98 17.57
N ALA A 32 6.18 -7.18 17.37
CA ALA A 32 6.82 -7.56 16.11
C ALA A 32 5.81 -7.60 14.94
N LEU A 33 4.60 -8.11 15.18
CA LEU A 33 3.51 -8.13 14.20
C LEU A 33 3.08 -6.72 13.82
N ALA A 34 2.91 -5.82 14.78
CA ALA A 34 2.53 -4.43 14.51
C ALA A 34 3.58 -3.71 13.64
N VAL A 35 4.87 -3.95 13.89
CA VAL A 35 5.96 -3.40 13.05
C VAL A 35 5.92 -4.01 11.65
N ALA A 36 5.72 -5.33 11.53
CA ALA A 36 5.62 -6.01 10.24
C ALA A 36 4.41 -5.51 9.44
N GLU A 37 3.24 -5.37 10.08
CA GLU A 37 2.04 -4.81 9.45
C GLU A 37 2.27 -3.39 8.95
N LYS A 38 2.93 -2.53 9.73
CA LYS A 38 3.27 -1.18 9.28
C LYS A 38 4.14 -1.20 8.03
N ARG A 39 5.17 -2.06 7.97
CA ARG A 39 6.04 -2.22 6.80
C ARG A 39 5.25 -2.73 5.58
N VAL A 40 4.35 -3.68 5.79
CA VAL A 40 3.47 -4.20 4.74
C VAL A 40 2.53 -3.10 4.24
N GLN A 41 1.92 -2.31 5.12
CA GLN A 41 1.04 -1.21 4.74
C GLN A 41 1.79 -0.10 3.99
N GLU A 42 3.03 0.20 4.38
CA GLU A 42 3.91 1.12 3.65
C GLU A 42 4.23 0.58 2.25
N ALA A 43 4.58 -0.70 2.12
CA ALA A 43 4.83 -1.35 0.84
C ALA A 43 3.57 -1.45 -0.06
N ARG A 44 2.37 -1.50 0.55
CA ARG A 44 1.08 -1.51 -0.15
C ARG A 44 0.68 -0.16 -0.72
N ARG A 45 1.31 0.95 -0.33
CA ARG A 45 0.90 2.27 -0.82
C ARG A 45 1.34 2.44 -2.27
N MET A 46 0.39 2.84 -3.12
CA MET A 46 0.75 3.35 -4.44
C MET A 46 1.67 4.57 -4.24
N PRO A 47 2.74 4.69 -5.03
CA PRO A 47 3.46 5.95 -5.08
C PRO A 47 2.52 7.07 -5.54
N VAL A 48 2.89 8.31 -5.22
CA VAL A 48 2.13 9.49 -5.63
C VAL A 48 1.96 9.48 -7.15
N TYR A 49 0.71 9.68 -7.61
CA TYR A 49 0.41 9.69 -9.04
C TYR A 49 1.22 10.79 -9.74
N PRO A 50 1.98 10.47 -10.81
CA PRO A 50 2.88 11.41 -11.44
C PRO A 50 2.14 12.65 -11.96
N ASP A 51 2.71 13.84 -11.72
CA ASP A 51 2.10 15.08 -12.21
C ASP A 51 2.03 15.12 -13.74
N TYR A 52 2.99 14.47 -14.42
CA TYR A 52 2.94 14.25 -15.86
C TYR A 52 1.61 13.64 -16.28
N CYS A 53 1.09 12.65 -15.56
CA CYS A 53 -0.17 11.97 -15.88
C CYS A 53 -1.44 12.79 -15.58
N LYS A 54 -1.30 13.98 -15.00
CA LYS A 54 -2.42 14.91 -14.75
C LYS A 54 -2.50 16.01 -15.83
N GLN A 55 -1.51 16.09 -16.72
CA GLN A 55 -1.46 17.10 -17.76
C GLN A 55 -2.46 16.80 -18.87
N THR A 56 -2.87 17.85 -19.59
CA THR A 56 -3.72 17.71 -20.78
C THR A 56 -2.99 18.23 -22.00
N HIS A 57 -3.12 17.51 -23.11
CA HIS A 57 -2.61 17.96 -24.40
C HIS A 57 -3.71 18.71 -25.15
N ARG A 58 -3.32 19.82 -25.80
CA ARG A 58 -4.22 20.66 -26.60
C ARG A 58 -3.57 20.83 -27.98
N SER A 59 -4.35 20.66 -29.04
CA SER A 59 -3.87 20.83 -30.42
C SER A 59 -3.42 22.26 -30.73
N GLY A 60 -3.97 23.26 -30.06
CA GLY A 60 -3.64 24.66 -30.34
C GLY A 60 -4.08 25.12 -31.74
N VAL A 61 -5.01 24.39 -32.36
CA VAL A 61 -5.69 24.80 -33.59
C VAL A 61 -6.42 26.12 -33.35
N LYS A 62 -6.27 27.05 -34.28
CA LYS A 62 -6.89 28.38 -34.24
C LYS A 62 -7.85 28.58 -35.40
N LEU A 63 -8.78 29.51 -35.23
CA LEU A 63 -9.63 29.97 -36.33
C LEU A 63 -8.75 30.53 -37.45
N ASN A 64 -9.04 30.14 -38.68
CA ASN A 64 -8.29 30.47 -39.91
C ASN A 64 -6.91 29.81 -40.04
N ASP A 65 -6.57 28.81 -39.22
CA ASP A 65 -5.46 27.92 -39.58
C ASP A 65 -5.75 27.26 -40.94
N ARG A 66 -4.72 27.16 -41.78
CA ARG A 66 -4.80 26.36 -43.02
C ARG A 66 -5.11 24.91 -42.63
N LEU A 67 -5.96 24.23 -43.40
CA LEU A 67 -6.48 22.90 -43.03
C LEU A 67 -5.39 21.86 -42.74
N ASP A 68 -4.34 21.84 -43.54
CA ASP A 68 -3.18 20.95 -43.34
C ASP A 68 -2.43 21.26 -42.03
N VAL A 69 -2.22 22.53 -41.70
CA VAL A 69 -1.61 22.96 -40.43
C VAL A 69 -2.51 22.60 -39.25
N ALA A 70 -3.82 22.76 -39.39
CA ALA A 70 -4.78 22.38 -38.35
C ALA A 70 -4.76 20.86 -38.11
N ASN A 71 -4.69 20.05 -39.17
CA ASN A 71 -4.59 18.60 -39.09
C ASN A 71 -3.27 18.18 -38.43
N GLU A 72 -2.13 18.72 -38.87
CA GLU A 72 -0.81 18.42 -38.30
C GLU A 72 -0.76 18.74 -36.80
N LYS A 73 -1.28 19.90 -36.38
CA LYS A 73 -1.43 20.26 -34.96
C LYS A 73 -2.31 19.28 -34.19
N GLY A 74 -3.39 18.81 -34.80
CA GLY A 74 -4.26 17.79 -34.25
C GLY A 74 -3.53 16.49 -34.00
N ASP A 75 -2.84 15.99 -35.02
CA ASP A 75 -2.11 14.71 -34.98
C ASP A 75 -0.96 14.75 -33.98
N ILE A 76 -0.20 15.86 -33.91
CA ILE A 76 0.87 16.04 -32.91
C ILE A 76 0.31 15.95 -31.49
N ALA A 77 -0.78 16.66 -31.20
CA ALA A 77 -1.36 16.66 -29.87
C ALA A 77 -2.00 15.31 -29.51
N LEU A 78 -2.61 14.63 -30.49
CA LEU A 78 -3.16 13.29 -30.29
C LEU A 78 -2.04 12.27 -30.03
N GLY A 79 -0.95 12.32 -30.80
CA GLY A 79 0.23 11.49 -30.59
C GLY A 79 0.80 11.67 -29.18
N ALA A 80 1.03 12.92 -28.78
CA ALA A 80 1.53 13.23 -27.45
C ALA A 80 0.61 12.75 -26.32
N ALA A 81 -0.72 12.88 -26.49
CA ALA A 81 -1.70 12.37 -25.53
C ALA A 81 -1.68 10.84 -25.45
N ASN A 82 -1.56 10.15 -26.58
CA ASN A 82 -1.50 8.69 -26.62
C ASN A 82 -0.21 8.17 -25.96
N ASP A 83 0.93 8.81 -26.21
CA ASP A 83 2.21 8.48 -25.59
C ASP A 83 2.14 8.65 -24.07
N GLN A 84 1.56 9.77 -23.61
CA GLN A 84 1.33 10.03 -22.19
C GLN A 84 0.46 8.94 -21.57
N ILE A 85 -0.67 8.59 -22.19
CA ILE A 85 -1.59 7.55 -21.71
C ILE A 85 -0.87 6.20 -21.59
N LEU A 86 -0.12 5.79 -22.62
CA LEU A 86 0.60 4.52 -22.62
C LEU A 86 1.64 4.47 -21.48
N TRP A 87 2.39 5.55 -21.29
CA TRP A 87 3.36 5.66 -20.21
C TRP A 87 2.69 5.57 -18.84
N CYS A 88 1.61 6.33 -18.63
CA CYS A 88 0.87 6.37 -17.36
C CYS A 88 0.21 5.03 -17.04
N ALA A 89 -0.34 4.35 -18.04
CA ALA A 89 -0.91 3.01 -17.89
C ALA A 89 0.18 1.99 -17.52
N THR A 90 1.33 2.04 -18.18
CA THR A 90 2.47 1.16 -17.89
C THR A 90 3.01 1.40 -16.48
N TRP A 91 3.15 2.67 -16.09
CA TRP A 91 3.54 3.05 -14.73
C TRP A 91 2.53 2.53 -13.70
N TYR A 92 1.22 2.69 -13.95
CA TYR A 92 0.18 2.21 -13.05
C TYR A 92 0.23 0.69 -12.90
N ALA A 93 0.26 -0.05 -14.01
CA ALA A 93 0.34 -1.51 -14.01
C ALA A 93 1.56 -2.00 -13.22
N LYS A 94 2.75 -1.46 -13.50
CA LYS A 94 3.98 -1.81 -12.76
C LYS A 94 3.83 -1.62 -11.25
N ASN A 95 3.27 -0.49 -10.82
CA ASN A 95 3.13 -0.19 -9.39
C ASN A 95 1.97 -0.97 -8.75
N TYR A 96 0.92 -1.27 -9.50
CA TYR A 96 -0.17 -2.11 -9.06
C TYR A 96 0.29 -3.57 -8.88
N ASP A 97 0.98 -4.13 -9.87
CA ASP A 97 1.45 -5.52 -9.89
C ASP A 97 2.54 -5.81 -8.85
N ALA A 98 3.29 -4.79 -8.46
CA ALA A 98 4.30 -4.87 -7.40
C ALA A 98 3.71 -4.88 -5.99
N ARG A 99 2.40 -4.62 -5.82
CA ARG A 99 1.76 -4.64 -4.49
C ARG A 99 1.42 -6.06 -4.08
N GLU A 100 1.82 -6.41 -2.87
CA GLU A 100 1.40 -7.63 -2.17
C GLU A 100 0.53 -7.28 -0.94
N PRO A 101 -0.38 -8.16 -0.51
CA PRO A 101 -0.76 -9.41 -1.16
C PRO A 101 -1.66 -9.13 -2.35
N LYS A 102 -1.49 -9.91 -3.41
CA LYS A 102 -2.49 -10.01 -4.47
C LYS A 102 -3.71 -10.75 -3.90
N PRO A 103 -4.94 -10.40 -4.30
CA PRO A 103 -6.15 -11.15 -3.92
C PRO A 103 -6.08 -12.60 -4.41
#